data_AF-A0A971V798-F1
#
_entry.id   AF-A0A971V798-F1
#
_cell.length_a   1.000
_cell.length_b   1.000
_cell.length_c   1.000
_cell.angle_alpha   90.00
_cell.angle_beta   90.00
_cell.angle_gamma   90.00
#
_symmetry.space_group_name_H-M   'P 1'
#
loop_
_entity.id
_entity.type
_entity.pdbx_description
1 polymer ?
#
loop_
_entity_poly.entity_id
_entity_poly.type
_entity_poly.pdbx_seq_one_letter_code
_entity_poly.pdbx_strand_id
1 'polypeptide(L)' 'SIEAYIDFYNNHRIHSALGYLTPAEYYQQSILQNVA' A
#
# COMPACT_ATOMS: atom_id res chain seq x y z
N SER A 1 5.57 17.93 5.28
CA SER A 1 7.00 17.68 4.97
C SER A 1 7.10 16.47 4.06
N ILE A 2 8.30 16.05 3.67
CA ILE A 2 8.47 14.84 2.84
C ILE A 2 7.98 13.58 3.56
N GLU A 3 8.16 13.52 4.88
CA GLU A 3 7.70 12.42 5.73
C GLU A 3 6.18 12.29 5.70
N ALA A 4 5.46 13.41 5.85
CA ALA A 4 3.99 13.42 5.77
C ALA A 4 3.47 12.97 4.40
N TYR A 5 4.20 13.30 3.32
CA TYR A 5 3.83 12.83 1.98
C TYR A 5 4.06 11.33 1.81
N ILE A 6 5.20 10.81 2.31
CA ILE A 6 5.52 9.38 2.26
C ILE A 6 4.47 8.58 3.04
N ASP A 7 4.09 9.05 4.23
CA ASP A 7 3.05 8.41 5.04
C ASP A 7 1.70 8.41 4.31
N PHE A 8 1.27 9.57 3.80
CA PHE A 8 0.04 9.66 3.00
C PHE A 8 0.06 8.71 1.78
N TYR A 9 1.17 8.68 1.03
CA TYR A 9 1.29 7.86 -0.16
C TYR A 9 1.22 6.36 0.15
N ASN A 10 1.94 5.91 1.19
CA ASN A 10 2.03 4.48 1.49
C ASN A 10 0.82 3.94 2.26
N ASN A 11 0.23 4.75 3.15
CA ASN A 11 -0.76 4.28 4.13
C ASN A 11 -2.18 4.82 3.91
N HIS A 12 -2.37 5.87 3.11
CA HIS A 12 -3.67 6.52 2.96
C HIS A 12 -4.16 6.62 1.51
N ARG A 13 -3.25 6.75 0.54
CA ARG A 13 -3.61 6.89 -0.87
C ARG A 13 -3.97 5.54 -1.46
N ILE A 14 -5.21 5.42 -1.94
CA ILE A 14 -5.68 4.25 -2.70
C ILE A 14 -5.31 4.34 -4.18
N HIS A 15 -5.00 3.19 -4.79
CA HIS A 15 -4.60 3.10 -6.20
C HIS A 15 -5.51 2.12 -6.95
N SER A 16 -6.18 2.58 -8.02
CA SER A 16 -7.04 1.71 -8.84
C SER A 16 -6.26 0.54 -9.46
N ALA A 17 -5.00 0.76 -9.84
CA ALA A 17 -4.10 -0.29 -10.34
C ALA A 17 -3.75 -1.38 -9.31
N LEU A 18 -3.91 -1.07 -8.01
CA LEU A 18 -3.72 -2.03 -6.91
C LEU A 18 -5.05 -2.62 -6.43
N GLY A 19 -6.13 -2.49 -7.22
CA GLY A 19 -7.46 -2.95 -6.80
C GLY A 19 -8.10 -2.08 -5.72
N TYR A 20 -7.81 -0.77 -5.75
CA TYR A 20 -8.24 0.21 -4.73
C TYR A 20 -7.63 -0.01 -3.34
N LEU A 21 -6.47 -0.67 -3.28
CA LEU A 21 -5.66 -0.79 -2.07
C LEU A 21 -4.62 0.34 -1.98
N THR A 22 -4.16 0.59 -0.76
CA THR A 22 -2.94 1.35 -0.50
C THR A 22 -1.69 0.51 -0.83
N PRO A 23 -0.53 1.14 -1.09
CA PRO A 23 0.72 0.41 -1.28
C PRO A 23 1.06 -0.54 -0.12
N ALA A 24 0.83 -0.12 1.13
CA ALA A 24 1.08 -0.95 2.30
C ALA A 24 0.18 -2.19 2.34
N GLU A 25 -1.13 -2.03 2.07
CA GLU A 25 -2.07 -3.15 2.02
C GLU A 25 -1.74 -4.14 0.90
N TYR A 26 -1.40 -3.62 -0.29
CA TYR A 26 -1.01 -4.46 -1.42
C TYR A 26 0.24 -5.29 -1.10
N TYR A 27 1.26 -4.67 -0.48
CA TYR A 27 2.46 -5.38 -0.05
C TYR A 27 2.14 -6.47 0.98
N GLN A 28 1.31 -6.16 1.98
CA GLN A 28 0.89 -7.14 2.98
C GLN A 28 0.16 -8.34 2.36
N GLN A 29 -0.74 -8.11 1.40
CA GLN A 29 -1.41 -9.19 0.68
C GLN A 29 -0.42 -10.03 -0.14
N SER A 30 0.55 -9.39 -0.81
CA SER A 30 1.58 -10.09 -1.58
C SER A 30 2.44 -11.00 -0.70
N ILE A 31 2.78 -10.56 0.51
CA ILE A 31 3.49 -11.42 1.47
C ILE A 31 2.61 -12.61 1.82
N LEU A 32 1.36 -12.38 2.24
CA LEU A 32 0.45 -13.45 2.65
C LEU A 32 0.20 -14.50 1.56
N GLN A 33 0.17 -14.08 0.28
CA GLN A 33 0.07 -15.01 -0.85
C GLN A 33 1.35 -15.79 -1.12
N ASN A 34 2.52 -15.23 -0.80
CA ASN A 34 3.80 -15.90 -1.01
C ASN A 34 4.18 -16.85 0.14
N VAL A 35 3.55 -16.75 1.32
CA VAL A 35 3.78 -17.66 2.46
C VAL A 35 2.78 -18.82 2.52
N ALA A 36 1.73 -18.80 1.70
CA ALA A 36 0.71 -19.85 1.59
C ALA A 36 1.05 -20.86 0.49
#